data_AF-A0A3M1NHS4-F1
#
_entry.id   AF-A0A3M1NHS4-F1
#
_cell.length_a   1.000
_cell.length_b   1.000
_cell.length_c   1.000
_cell.angle_alpha   90.00
_cell.angle_beta   90.00
_cell.angle_gamma   90.00
#
_symmetry.space_group_name_H-M   'P 1'
#
loop_
_entity.id
_entity.type
_entity.pdbx_description
1 polymer ?
#
loop_
_entity_poly.entity_id
_entity_poly.type
_entity_poly.pdbx_seq_one_letter_code
_entity_poly.pdbx_strand_id
1 'polypeptide(L)' 'MLCPVCGKDVESDATTKEFCALCGMNITKENIVVWKSGPKTKYFCCGSCYKKYMKFHTKNLG' A
#
# COMPACT_ATOMS: atom_id res chain seq x y z
N MET A 1 -13.14 -1.12 -5.69
CA MET A 1 -12.36 -0.66 -6.88
C MET A 1 -11.21 -1.64 -7.08
N LEU A 2 -10.79 -1.94 -8.32
CA LEU A 2 -9.73 -2.91 -8.53
C LEU A 2 -8.33 -2.30 -8.36
N CYS A 3 -7.48 -2.99 -7.60
CA CYS A 3 -6.07 -2.66 -7.48
C CYS A 3 -5.37 -2.84 -8.83
N PRO A 4 -4.73 -1.80 -9.42
CA PRO A 4 -4.12 -1.90 -10.75
C PRO A 4 -2.84 -2.77 -10.76
N VAL A 5 -2.32 -3.15 -9.59
CA VAL A 5 -1.12 -4.00 -9.47
C VAL A 5 -1.47 -5.49 -9.50
N CYS A 6 -2.62 -5.90 -8.98
CA CYS A 6 -2.96 -7.32 -8.79
C CYS A 6 -4.40 -7.69 -9.12
N GLY A 7 -5.27 -6.74 -9.49
CA GLY A 7 -6.67 -6.98 -9.84
C GLY A 7 -7.58 -7.34 -8.66
N LYS A 8 -7.09 -7.31 -7.41
CA LYS A 8 -7.94 -7.52 -6.24
C LYS A 8 -8.88 -6.35 -6.01
N ASP A 9 -10.10 -6.65 -5.59
CA ASP A 9 -11.01 -5.61 -5.11
C ASP A 9 -10.47 -5.02 -3.80
N VAL A 10 -10.51 -3.70 -3.73
CA VAL A 10 -10.11 -2.91 -2.58
C VAL A 10 -11.13 -1.81 -2.39
N GLU A 11 -11.45 -1.53 -1.14
CA GLU A 11 -12.21 -0.35 -0.78
C GLU A 11 -11.36 0.90 -1.02
N SER A 12 -11.98 1.93 -1.59
CA SER A 12 -11.33 3.20 -1.90
C SER A 12 -12.31 4.32 -1.63
N ASP A 13 -11.86 5.35 -0.91
CA ASP A 13 -12.64 6.54 -0.60
C ASP A 13 -11.81 7.77 -0.97
N ALA A 14 -12.27 8.54 -1.95
CA ALA A 14 -11.58 9.73 -2.43
C ALA A 14 -11.45 10.84 -1.37
N THR A 15 -12.17 10.74 -0.24
CA THR A 15 -12.09 11.69 0.87
C THR A 15 -10.94 11.39 1.83
N THR A 16 -10.32 10.20 1.75
CA THR A 16 -9.21 9.85 2.63
C THR A 16 -7.90 10.48 2.18
N LYS A 17 -7.02 10.77 3.16
CA LYS A 17 -5.70 11.37 2.91
C LYS A 17 -4.60 10.31 2.78
N GLU A 18 -4.89 9.04 3.08
CA GLU A 18 -3.95 7.95 2.89
C GLU A 18 -4.04 7.35 1.49
N PHE A 19 -2.87 7.09 0.91
CA PHE A 19 -2.75 6.50 -0.42
C PHE A 19 -1.84 5.28 -0.38
N CYS A 20 -2.09 4.33 -1.28
CA CYS A 20 -1.20 3.20 -1.46
C CYS A 20 0.15 3.68 -1.97
N ALA A 21 1.21 3.41 -1.19
CA ALA A 21 2.57 3.80 -1.50
C ALA A 21 3.14 3.14 -2.78
N LEU A 22 2.45 2.14 -3.35
CA LEU A 22 2.83 1.51 -4.61
C LEU A 22 1.94 1.93 -5.78
N CYS A 23 0.61 1.87 -5.65
CA CYS A 23 -0.31 2.08 -6.77
C CYS A 23 -1.07 3.41 -6.74
N GLY A 24 -0.93 4.22 -5.68
CA GLY A 24 -1.53 5.55 -5.58
C GLY A 24 -3.03 5.59 -5.25
N MET A 25 -3.70 4.44 -5.12
CA MET A 25 -5.12 4.41 -4.77
C MET A 25 -5.37 4.99 -3.37
N ASN A 26 -6.45 5.73 -3.20
CA ASN A 26 -6.97 6.11 -1.89
C ASN A 26 -7.30 4.86 -1.06
N ILE A 27 -6.98 4.93 0.23
CA ILE A 27 -7.12 3.83 1.17
C ILE A 27 -8.13 4.21 2.26
N THR A 28 -9.12 3.34 2.51
CA THR A 28 -9.97 3.38 3.71
C THR A 28 -9.32 2.58 4.84
N LYS A 29 -9.68 2.86 6.11
CA LYS A 29 -9.07 2.18 7.27
C LYS A 29 -9.34 0.67 7.29
N GLU A 30 -10.45 0.22 6.70
CA GLU A 30 -10.70 -1.20 6.49
C GLU A 30 -9.80 -1.73 5.36
N ASN A 31 -8.97 -2.74 5.65
CA ASN A 31 -8.11 -3.47 4.70
C ASN A 31 -6.74 -2.83 4.33
N ILE A 32 -6.14 -2.07 5.25
CA ILE A 32 -4.79 -1.51 5.06
C ILE A 32 -3.70 -2.50 5.47
N VAL A 33 -2.65 -2.60 4.68
CA VAL A 33 -1.37 -3.18 5.12
C VAL A 33 -0.42 -2.03 5.45
N VAL A 34 0.17 -2.05 6.64
CA VAL A 34 1.04 -0.98 7.13
C VAL A 34 2.47 -1.48 7.22
N TRP A 35 3.41 -0.69 6.69
CA TRP A 35 4.84 -0.86 6.92
C TRP A 35 5.38 0.30 7.74
N LYS A 36 6.13 -0.01 8.80
CA LYS A 36 6.79 0.98 9.65
C LYS A 36 8.30 0.73 9.66
N SER A 37 9.08 1.79 9.46
CA SER A 37 10.54 1.77 9.55
C SER A 37 11.02 3.10 10.15
N GLY A 38 11.32 3.07 11.46
CA GLY A 38 11.59 4.27 12.24
C GLY A 38 10.45 5.30 12.12
N PRO A 39 10.71 6.56 11.74
CA PRO A 39 9.67 7.58 11.59
C PRO A 39 8.84 7.43 10.30
N LYS A 40 9.23 6.53 9.38
CA LYS A 40 8.55 6.35 8.10
C LYS A 40 7.42 5.33 8.25
N THR A 41 6.20 5.75 7.92
CA THR A 41 5.03 4.86 7.77
C THR A 41 4.57 4.86 6.32
N LYS A 42 4.28 3.68 5.77
CA LYS A 42 3.70 3.50 4.44
C LYS A 42 2.46 2.62 4.52
N TYR A 43 1.46 2.95 3.72
CA TYR A 43 0.18 2.25 3.63
C TYR A 43 0.05 1.55 2.28
N PHE A 44 -0.59 0.39 2.27
CA PHE A 44 -0.86 -0.38 1.06
C PHE A 44 -2.30 -0.88 1.06
N CYS A 45 -2.97 -0.72 -0.08
CA CYS A 45 -4.37 -1.15 -0.26
C CYS A 45 -4.53 -2.68 -0.27
N CYS A 46 -3.43 -3.43 -0.44
CA CYS A 46 -3.44 -4.89 -0.40
C CYS A 46 -2.05 -5.48 -0.12
N GLY A 47 -2.01 -6.75 0.26
CA GLY A 47 -0.77 -7.48 0.52
C GLY A 47 0.13 -7.66 -0.70
N SER A 48 -0.40 -7.68 -1.92
CA SER A 48 0.40 -7.77 -3.15
C SER A 48 1.21 -6.49 -3.38
N CYS A 49 0.62 -5.32 -3.12
CA CYS A 49 1.32 -4.04 -3.18
C CYS A 49 2.44 -3.97 -2.13
N TYR A 50 2.18 -4.40 -0.90
CA TYR A 50 3.21 -4.49 0.14
C TYR A 50 4.38 -5.39 -0.28
N LYS A 51 4.10 -6.64 -0.69
CA LYS A 51 5.14 -7.60 -1.11
C LYS A 51 5.98 -7.07 -2.28
N LYS A 52 5.33 -6.48 -3.29
CA LYS A 52 6.01 -5.93 -4.45
C LYS A 52 6.87 -4.72 -4.07
N TYR A 53 6.35 -3.80 -3.25
CA TYR A 53 7.13 -2.68 -2.73
C TYR A 53 8.36 -3.16 -1.95
N MET A 54 8.21 -4.11 -1.02
CA MET A 54 9.34 -4.65 -0.26
C MET A 54 10.40 -5.26 -1.16
N LYS A 55 10.02 -6.04 -2.18
CA LYS A 55 10.97 -6.65 -3.13
C LYS A 55 11.89 -5.62 -3.83
N PHE A 56 11.41 -4.39 -4.05
CA PHE A 56 12.19 -3.32 -4.68
C PHE A 56 12.91 -2.42 -3.67
N HIS A 57 12.32 -2.19 -2.49
CA HIS A 57 12.82 -1.20 -1.53
C HIS A 57 13.60 -1.76 -0.33
N THR A 58 13.62 -3.08 -0.12
CA THR A 58 14.47 -3.70 0.94
C THR A 58 15.83 -4.20 0.43
N LYS A 59 16.16 -4.00 -0.86
CA LYS A 59 17.46 -4.40 -1.42
C LYS A 59 18.68 -3.57 -0.95
N ASN A 60 18.48 -2.57 -0.09
CA ASN A 60 19.56 -1.69 0.42
C ASN A 60 19.67 -1.69 1.96
N LEU A 61 19.29 -2.80 2.62
CA LEU A 61 19.46 -2.99 4.08
C LEU A 61 20.45 -4.12 4.43
N GLY A 62 21.32 -4.49 3.48
CA GLY A 62 22.45 -5.41 3.69
C GLY A 62 23.76 -4.66 3.59
#